data_AF-A0A5A5TZF5-F1
#
_entry.id   AF-A0A5A5TZF5-F1
#
_cell.length_a   1.000
_cell.length_b   1.000
_cell.length_c   1.000
_cell.angle_alpha   90.00
_cell.angle_beta   90.00
_cell.angle_gamma   90.00
#
_symmetry.space_group_name_H-M   'P 1'
#
loop_
_entity.id
_entity.type
_entity.pdbx_description
1 polymer ?
#
loop_
_entity_poly.entity_id
_entity_poly.type
_entity_poly.pdbx_seq_one_letter_code
_entity_poly.pdbx_strand_id
1 'polypeptide(L)'
;MDDGLSMRLEHFTPTYMVERIYDLTVEDLKAHGITTVLADLDNTLLAWNNPDGTPELKQWLQDLREGGIELIVVSNNTTKRVAKAVEPLGVKFVSWSLKPLPRGILHVLRTHHLKRESVIMVGDQMLTDVWAAHGAGVRSVLVKRLIESDMWQTWINRSVEKIVKKIVFKAHPHLKWEKSLRDN
;
A
#
# COMPACT_ATOMS: atom_id res chain seq x y z
N MET A 1 23.64 17.14 14.36
CA MET A 1 22.24 17.61 14.16
C MET A 1 21.59 17.00 12.91
N ASP A 2 22.28 16.14 12.14
CA ASP A 2 21.74 15.51 10.92
C ASP A 2 20.92 14.22 11.17
N ASP A 3 21.27 13.43 12.18
CA ASP A 3 20.69 12.09 12.40
C ASP A 3 19.17 12.11 12.65
N GLY A 4 18.67 13.19 13.27
CA GLY A 4 17.24 13.34 13.56
C GLY A 4 16.39 13.69 12.35
N LEU A 5 16.96 14.36 11.34
CA LEU A 5 16.27 14.64 10.08
C LEU A 5 16.30 13.41 9.17
N SER A 6 17.43 12.70 9.12
CA SER A 6 17.57 11.45 8.35
C SER A 6 16.62 10.37 8.86
N MET A 7 16.58 10.10 10.17
CA MET A 7 15.63 9.14 10.76
C MET A 7 14.16 9.51 10.49
N ARG A 8 13.83 10.81 10.42
CA ARG A 8 12.46 11.24 10.11
C ARG A 8 12.09 10.98 8.66
N LEU A 9 13.03 11.12 7.72
CA LEU A 9 12.78 10.86 6.30
C LEU A 9 12.65 9.37 5.98
N GLU A 10 13.34 8.50 6.71
CA GLU A 10 13.22 7.04 6.56
C GLU A 10 11.78 6.56 6.76
N HIS A 11 11.02 7.14 7.71
CA HIS A 11 9.60 6.81 7.91
C HIS A 11 8.69 7.13 6.72
N PHE A 12 9.14 7.98 5.79
CA PHE A 12 8.41 8.38 4.60
C PHE A 12 9.00 7.82 3.31
N THR A 13 10.12 7.12 3.40
CA THR A 13 10.84 6.59 2.23
C THR A 13 10.34 5.18 1.94
N PRO A 14 9.66 4.91 0.82
CA PRO A 14 9.13 3.58 0.58
C PRO A 14 10.25 2.56 0.37
N THR A 15 10.03 1.32 0.83
CA THR A 15 10.93 0.19 0.51
C THR A 15 11.03 -0.05 -1.01
N TYR A 16 9.89 -0.06 -1.71
CA TYR A 16 9.84 -0.21 -3.17
C TYR A 16 8.88 0.80 -3.80
N MET A 17 9.10 1.08 -5.09
CA MET A 17 8.23 1.91 -5.90
C MET A 17 7.88 1.18 -7.20
N VAL A 18 6.61 0.87 -7.40
CA VAL A 18 6.13 0.23 -8.63
C VAL A 18 5.04 1.07 -9.29
N GLU A 19 4.91 1.02 -10.60
CA GLU A 19 3.96 1.89 -11.29
C GLU A 19 2.51 1.57 -10.90
N ARG A 20 2.13 0.29 -10.91
CA ARG A 20 0.77 -0.17 -10.68
C ARG A 20 0.79 -1.34 -9.70
N ILE A 21 -0.28 -1.50 -8.90
CA ILE A 21 -0.33 -2.58 -7.89
C ILE A 21 -0.19 -3.99 -8.50
N TYR A 22 -0.74 -4.22 -9.69
CA TYR A 22 -0.63 -5.51 -10.39
C TYR A 22 0.71 -5.72 -11.11
N ASP A 23 1.64 -4.77 -11.03
CA ASP A 23 3.04 -5.04 -11.38
C ASP A 23 3.75 -5.87 -10.27
N LEU A 24 3.09 -6.08 -9.12
CA LEU A 24 3.52 -7.00 -8.08
C LEU A 24 3.15 -8.44 -8.47
N THR A 25 4.05 -9.10 -9.20
CA THR A 25 3.85 -10.50 -9.62
C THR A 25 3.97 -11.48 -8.47
N VAL A 26 3.37 -12.67 -8.61
CA VAL A 26 3.49 -13.75 -7.62
C VAL A 26 4.93 -14.17 -7.44
N GLU A 27 5.68 -14.24 -8.54
CA GLU A 27 7.09 -14.61 -8.59
C GLU A 27 7.92 -13.61 -7.79
N ASP A 28 7.73 -12.32 -8.01
CA ASP A 28 8.41 -11.25 -7.27
C ASP A 28 8.11 -11.32 -5.78
N LEU A 29 6.84 -11.46 -5.41
CA LEU A 29 6.42 -11.54 -4.01
C LEU A 29 7.07 -12.75 -3.31
N LYS A 30 7.06 -13.92 -3.96
CA LYS A 30 7.69 -15.14 -3.44
C LYS A 30 9.20 -15.03 -3.34
N ALA A 31 9.87 -14.43 -4.33
CA ALA A 31 11.32 -14.20 -4.30
C ALA A 31 11.73 -13.36 -3.08
N HIS A 32 10.85 -12.46 -2.65
CA HIS A 32 11.04 -11.63 -1.46
C HIS A 32 10.51 -12.27 -0.17
N GLY A 33 10.02 -13.50 -0.19
CA GLY A 33 9.46 -14.19 0.99
C GLY A 33 8.11 -13.63 1.46
N ILE A 34 7.38 -12.93 0.59
CA ILE A 34 6.05 -12.38 0.88
C ILE A 34 4.99 -13.46 0.67
N THR A 35 4.10 -13.59 1.65
CA THR A 35 2.92 -14.46 1.60
C THR A 35 1.61 -13.67 1.65
N THR A 36 1.67 -12.41 2.11
CA THR A 36 0.48 -11.57 2.28
C THR A 36 0.74 -10.15 1.81
N VAL A 37 -0.14 -9.65 0.95
CA VAL A 37 -0.20 -8.27 0.52
C VAL A 37 -1.31 -7.56 1.30
N LEU A 38 -0.95 -6.47 1.98
CA LEU A 38 -1.91 -5.51 2.50
C LEU A 38 -2.04 -4.37 1.48
N ALA A 39 -3.25 -4.05 1.04
CA ALA A 39 -3.46 -2.99 0.05
C ALA A 39 -4.37 -1.90 0.59
N ASP A 40 -4.02 -0.63 0.33
CA ASP A 40 -5.01 0.43 0.41
C ASP A 40 -6.10 0.25 -0.66
N LEU A 41 -7.29 0.82 -0.41
CA LEU A 41 -8.45 0.65 -1.27
C LEU A 41 -8.51 1.73 -2.37
N ASP A 42 -8.74 2.97 -1.98
CA ASP A 42 -9.12 4.05 -2.88
C ASP A 42 -7.85 4.63 -3.54
N ASN A 43 -7.82 4.71 -4.87
CA ASN A 43 -6.68 5.15 -5.68
C ASN A 43 -5.43 4.25 -5.62
N THR A 44 -5.53 3.08 -4.98
CA THR A 44 -4.52 2.01 -4.98
C THR A 44 -5.06 0.76 -5.67
N LEU A 45 -6.02 0.06 -5.04
CA LEU A 45 -6.63 -1.16 -5.59
C LEU A 45 -7.75 -0.83 -6.58
N LEU A 46 -8.57 0.17 -6.26
CA LEU A 46 -9.71 0.61 -7.06
C LEU A 46 -9.69 2.13 -7.24
N ALA A 47 -10.07 2.60 -8.42
CA ALA A 47 -10.42 4.01 -8.57
C ALA A 47 -11.65 4.29 -7.70
N TRP A 48 -11.63 5.39 -6.94
CA TRP A 48 -12.71 5.66 -5.96
C TRP A 48 -14.10 5.77 -6.60
N ASN A 49 -14.17 6.10 -7.90
CA ASN A 49 -15.38 6.26 -8.69
C ASN A 49 -15.72 5.05 -9.59
N ASN A 50 -14.92 3.97 -9.57
CA ASN A 50 -15.17 2.76 -10.37
C ASN A 50 -15.00 1.50 -9.50
N PRO A 51 -16.10 1.01 -8.88
CA PRO A 51 -16.04 -0.13 -7.96
C PRO A 51 -15.90 -1.49 -8.66
N ASP A 52 -16.12 -1.57 -9.97
CA ASP A 52 -16.17 -2.86 -10.69
C ASP A 52 -14.77 -3.45 -10.98
N GLY A 53 -13.73 -2.65 -10.72
CA GLY A 53 -12.34 -3.01 -11.00
C GLY A 53 -12.03 -3.11 -12.50
N THR A 54 -10.75 -3.22 -12.83
CA THR A 54 -10.32 -3.45 -14.22
C THR A 54 -10.13 -4.95 -14.49
N PRO A 55 -10.14 -5.39 -15.76
CA PRO A 55 -9.79 -6.77 -16.10
C PRO A 55 -8.42 -7.19 -15.56
N GLU A 56 -7.44 -6.29 -15.56
CA GLU A 56 -6.10 -6.52 -15.02
C GLU A 56 -6.14 -6.76 -13.50
N LEU A 57 -6.97 -6.00 -12.78
CA LEU A 57 -7.17 -6.25 -11.35
C LEU A 57 -7.74 -7.66 -11.11
N LYS A 58 -8.74 -8.08 -11.89
CA LYS A 58 -9.35 -9.41 -11.74
C LYS A 58 -8.35 -10.53 -12.03
N GLN A 59 -7.55 -10.37 -13.09
CA GLN A 59 -6.48 -11.32 -13.42
C GLN A 59 -5.45 -11.37 -12.29
N TRP A 60 -4.96 -10.22 -11.83
CA TRP A 60 -3.99 -10.18 -10.74
C TRP A 60 -4.51 -10.82 -9.45
N LEU A 61 -5.78 -10.61 -9.10
CA LEU A 61 -6.43 -11.28 -7.96
C LEU A 61 -6.50 -12.80 -8.13
N GLN A 62 -6.69 -13.28 -9.36
CA GLN A 62 -6.65 -14.70 -9.67
C GLN A 62 -5.22 -15.24 -9.52
N ASP A 63 -4.23 -14.56 -10.09
CA ASP A 63 -2.83 -14.95 -10.03
C ASP A 63 -2.35 -15.04 -8.57
N LEU A 64 -2.67 -14.04 -7.72
CA LEU A 64 -2.35 -14.08 -6.30
C LEU A 64 -2.96 -15.31 -5.61
N ARG A 65 -4.22 -15.63 -5.90
CA ARG A 65 -4.93 -16.75 -5.29
C ARG A 65 -4.33 -18.09 -5.69
N GLU A 66 -4.07 -18.28 -6.97
CA GLU A 66 -3.41 -19.48 -7.52
C GLU A 66 -1.96 -19.60 -7.02
N GLY A 67 -1.31 -18.44 -6.86
CA GLY A 67 0.03 -18.30 -6.29
C GLY A 67 0.12 -18.56 -4.79
N GLY A 68 -1.01 -18.64 -4.07
CA GLY A 68 -1.03 -18.79 -2.61
C GLY A 68 -0.64 -17.52 -1.85
N ILE A 69 -0.80 -16.34 -2.46
CA ILE A 69 -0.60 -15.04 -1.83
C ILE A 69 -1.94 -14.50 -1.33
N GLU A 70 -2.03 -14.21 -0.04
CA GLU A 70 -3.23 -13.61 0.54
C GLU A 70 -3.25 -12.09 0.28
N LEU A 71 -4.39 -11.58 -0.19
CA LEU A 71 -4.64 -10.14 -0.27
C LEU A 71 -5.64 -9.71 0.80
N ILE A 72 -5.28 -8.69 1.57
CA ILE A 72 -6.15 -8.08 2.59
C ILE A 72 -6.18 -6.56 2.37
N VAL A 73 -7.38 -5.99 2.23
CA VAL A 73 -7.55 -4.55 2.12
C VAL A 73 -7.44 -3.90 3.51
N VAL A 74 -6.62 -2.86 3.65
CA VAL A 74 -6.44 -2.07 4.88
C VAL A 74 -6.76 -0.61 4.57
N SER A 75 -7.93 -0.14 5.00
CA SER A 75 -8.46 1.18 4.62
C SER A 75 -8.90 2.00 5.83
N ASN A 76 -8.68 3.32 5.77
CA ASN A 76 -9.23 4.27 6.74
C ASN A 76 -10.73 4.54 6.55
N ASN A 77 -11.32 4.01 5.49
CA ASN A 77 -12.70 4.25 5.13
C ASN A 77 -13.66 3.45 6.03
N THR A 78 -14.94 3.80 5.97
CA THR A 78 -16.00 3.14 6.74
C THR A 78 -16.19 1.70 6.30
N THR A 79 -16.58 0.82 7.23
CA THR A 79 -16.88 -0.59 6.95
C THR A 79 -17.87 -0.76 5.79
N LYS A 80 -18.94 0.05 5.75
CA LYS A 80 -19.93 0.02 4.67
C LYS A 80 -19.32 0.28 3.29
N ARG A 81 -18.42 1.27 3.19
CA ARG A 81 -17.77 1.65 1.94
C ARG A 81 -16.76 0.59 1.49
N VAL A 82 -15.94 0.10 2.41
CA VAL A 82 -14.94 -0.94 2.12
C VAL A 82 -15.64 -2.23 1.71
N ALA A 83 -16.59 -2.72 2.51
CA ALA A 83 -17.33 -3.95 2.23
C ALA A 83 -17.97 -3.93 0.84
N LYS A 84 -18.69 -2.84 0.50
CA LYS A 84 -19.29 -2.67 -0.83
C LYS A 84 -18.28 -2.74 -1.97
N ALA A 85 -17.06 -2.24 -1.76
CA ALA A 85 -16.03 -2.21 -2.79
C ALA A 85 -15.34 -3.57 -2.98
N VAL A 86 -15.15 -4.32 -1.90
CA VAL A 86 -14.38 -5.57 -1.92
C VAL A 86 -15.25 -6.82 -2.09
N GLU A 87 -16.55 -6.73 -1.83
CA GLU A 87 -17.50 -7.84 -1.97
C GLU A 87 -17.45 -8.48 -3.37
N PRO A 88 -17.46 -7.72 -4.50
CA PRO A 88 -17.34 -8.32 -5.83
C PRO A 88 -15.98 -8.98 -6.10
N LEU A 89 -14.95 -8.61 -5.34
CA LEU A 89 -13.58 -9.10 -5.49
C LEU A 89 -13.31 -10.33 -4.60
N GLY A 90 -14.17 -10.60 -3.61
CA GLY A 90 -14.00 -11.70 -2.67
C GLY A 90 -12.78 -11.56 -1.75
N VAL A 91 -12.32 -10.33 -1.49
CA VAL A 91 -11.11 -10.08 -0.69
C VAL A 91 -11.46 -9.69 0.74
N LYS A 92 -10.62 -10.13 1.70
CA LYS A 92 -10.77 -9.78 3.11
C LYS A 92 -10.40 -8.31 3.33
N PHE A 93 -10.90 -7.70 4.41
CA PHE A 93 -10.59 -6.31 4.69
C PHE A 93 -10.59 -5.95 6.18
N VAL A 94 -9.88 -4.88 6.50
CA VAL A 94 -9.95 -4.10 7.74
C VAL A 94 -10.27 -2.66 7.38
N SER A 95 -11.44 -2.19 7.85
CA SER A 95 -11.85 -0.79 7.79
C SER A 95 -11.36 0.00 9.00
N TRP A 96 -11.45 1.32 8.97
CA TRP A 96 -10.99 2.18 10.08
C TRP A 96 -9.55 1.84 10.52
N SER A 97 -8.64 1.65 9.58
CA SER A 97 -7.25 1.23 9.89
C SER A 97 -6.44 2.24 10.70
N LEU A 98 -6.88 3.50 10.74
CA LEU A 98 -6.25 4.64 11.41
C LEU A 98 -4.85 5.01 10.89
N LYS A 99 -4.51 4.67 9.65
CA LYS A 99 -3.28 5.15 8.98
C LYS A 99 -3.20 6.69 9.07
N PRO A 100 -2.05 7.29 9.40
CA PRO A 100 -0.71 6.70 9.45
C PRO A 100 -0.38 5.88 10.69
N LEU A 101 -1.27 5.78 11.68
CA LEU A 101 -1.01 4.89 12.81
C LEU A 101 -0.97 3.43 12.32
N PRO A 102 -0.04 2.60 12.82
CA PRO A 102 0.11 1.21 12.38
C PRO A 102 -1.00 0.29 12.88
N ARG A 103 -2.07 0.83 13.49
CA ARG A 103 -3.09 0.06 14.23
C ARG A 103 -3.78 -0.98 13.36
N GLY A 104 -4.24 -0.60 12.17
CA GLY A 104 -4.88 -1.53 11.24
C GLY A 104 -3.93 -2.65 10.78
N ILE A 105 -2.67 -2.30 10.45
CA ILE A 105 -1.67 -3.28 10.03
C ILE A 105 -1.33 -4.25 11.17
N LEU A 106 -1.05 -3.72 12.37
CA LEU A 106 -0.77 -4.54 13.56
C LEU A 106 -1.96 -5.42 13.96
N HIS A 107 -3.19 -4.95 13.73
CA HIS A 107 -4.39 -5.75 13.92
C HIS A 107 -4.39 -6.96 12.98
N VAL A 108 -4.19 -6.75 11.67
CA VAL A 108 -4.11 -7.84 10.68
C VAL A 108 -3.01 -8.84 11.03
N LEU A 109 -1.80 -8.35 11.34
CA LEU A 109 -0.69 -9.22 11.73
C LEU A 109 -1.04 -10.13 12.90
N ARG A 110 -1.73 -9.58 13.92
CA ARG A 110 -2.13 -10.34 15.11
C ARG A 110 -3.24 -11.34 14.80
N THR A 111 -4.30 -10.93 14.11
CA THR A 111 -5.49 -11.77 13.92
C THR A 111 -5.28 -12.86 12.86
N HIS A 112 -4.34 -12.66 11.94
CA HIS A 112 -3.97 -13.66 10.93
C HIS A 112 -2.68 -14.42 11.29
N HIS A 113 -2.09 -14.16 12.47
CA HIS A 113 -0.84 -14.78 12.92
C HIS A 113 0.32 -14.65 11.91
N LEU A 114 0.42 -13.49 11.27
CA LEU A 114 1.40 -13.22 10.23
C LEU A 114 2.72 -12.70 10.82
N LYS A 115 3.81 -13.07 10.17
CA LYS A 115 5.15 -12.53 10.47
C LYS A 115 5.35 -11.24 9.67
N ARG A 116 6.00 -10.23 10.26
CA ARG A 116 6.15 -8.91 9.62
C ARG A 116 6.92 -8.99 8.31
N GLU A 117 7.94 -9.83 8.30
CA GLU A 117 8.81 -10.10 7.17
C GLU A 117 8.09 -10.76 5.99
N SER A 118 6.99 -11.49 6.21
CA SER A 118 6.21 -12.11 5.13
C SER A 118 5.06 -11.25 4.61
N VAL A 119 4.99 -9.98 5.07
CA VAL A 119 3.91 -9.06 4.78
C VAL A 119 4.45 -7.78 4.11
N ILE A 120 3.72 -7.29 3.12
CA ILE A 120 4.02 -6.03 2.45
C ILE A 120 2.78 -5.15 2.39
N MET A 121 2.93 -3.84 2.65
CA MET A 121 1.85 -2.85 2.53
C MET A 121 2.00 -2.04 1.25
N VAL A 122 0.94 -1.96 0.46
CA VAL A 122 0.90 -1.28 -0.84
C VAL A 122 -0.11 -0.14 -0.80
N GLY A 123 0.30 1.07 -1.21
CA GLY A 123 -0.56 2.24 -1.22
C GLY A 123 -0.03 3.39 -2.06
N ASP A 124 -0.86 4.38 -2.38
CA ASP A 124 -0.49 5.54 -3.20
C ASP A 124 0.07 6.72 -2.36
N GLN A 125 -0.06 6.63 -1.03
CA GLN A 125 0.29 7.73 -0.13
C GLN A 125 1.49 7.43 0.76
N MET A 126 2.50 8.31 0.73
CA MET A 126 3.66 8.18 1.63
C MET A 126 3.31 8.57 3.07
N LEU A 127 2.46 9.59 3.25
CA LEU A 127 2.09 10.08 4.58
C LEU A 127 1.08 9.21 5.30
N THR A 128 0.50 8.20 4.66
CA THR A 128 -0.42 7.26 5.33
C THR A 128 0.07 5.83 5.20
N ASP A 129 0.28 5.33 4.00
CA ASP A 129 0.53 3.90 3.77
C ASP A 129 1.97 3.52 4.09
N VAL A 130 2.94 4.24 3.52
CA VAL A 130 4.37 4.02 3.80
C VAL A 130 4.68 4.26 5.28
N TRP A 131 4.18 5.35 5.84
CA TRP A 131 4.39 5.64 7.25
C TRP A 131 3.77 4.58 8.18
N ALA A 132 2.54 4.14 7.92
CA ALA A 132 1.92 3.09 8.72
C ALA A 132 2.66 1.75 8.59
N ALA A 133 3.14 1.42 7.39
CA ALA A 133 3.94 0.22 7.13
C ALA A 133 5.22 0.21 7.97
N HIS A 134 5.99 1.30 7.92
CA HIS A 134 7.22 1.47 8.69
C HIS A 134 6.95 1.43 10.19
N GLY A 135 5.87 2.08 10.66
CA GLY A 135 5.45 2.02 12.06
C GLY A 135 5.04 0.62 12.54
N ALA A 136 4.62 -0.25 11.62
CA ALA A 136 4.30 -1.66 11.91
C ALA A 136 5.52 -2.60 11.73
N GLY A 137 6.63 -2.10 11.19
CA GLY A 137 7.81 -2.88 10.83
C GLY A 137 7.60 -3.80 9.62
N VAL A 138 6.69 -3.44 8.70
CA VAL A 138 6.45 -4.17 7.45
C VAL A 138 7.00 -3.38 6.26
N ARG A 139 7.42 -4.09 5.21
CA ARG A 139 7.91 -3.46 3.97
C ARG A 139 6.77 -2.69 3.30
N SER A 140 7.09 -1.58 2.63
CA SER A 140 6.11 -0.74 1.95
C SER A 140 6.37 -0.64 0.45
N VAL A 141 5.31 -0.64 -0.34
CA VAL A 141 5.33 -0.34 -1.77
C VAL A 141 4.50 0.92 -2.01
N LEU A 142 5.15 1.95 -2.56
CA LEU A 142 4.44 3.10 -3.07
C LEU A 142 4.04 2.84 -4.53
N VAL A 143 2.76 3.04 -4.86
CA VAL A 143 2.25 2.94 -6.24
C VAL A 143 1.84 4.29 -6.81
N LYS A 144 1.75 4.40 -8.14
CA LYS A 144 1.09 5.55 -8.76
C LYS A 144 -0.42 5.43 -8.55
N ARG A 145 -1.06 6.59 -8.42
CA ARG A 145 -2.51 6.69 -8.28
C ARG A 145 -3.22 6.21 -9.54
N LEU A 146 -4.36 5.54 -9.36
CA LEU A 146 -5.22 5.14 -10.48
C LEU A 146 -5.87 6.33 -11.19
N ILE A 147 -6.27 7.37 -10.45
CA ILE A 147 -6.82 8.63 -11.01
C ILE A 147 -6.37 9.85 -10.22
N GLU A 148 -6.46 11.05 -10.82
CA GLU A 148 -6.05 12.33 -10.22
C GLU A 148 -7.08 12.97 -9.26
N SER A 149 -8.33 12.49 -9.26
CA SER A 149 -9.31 12.89 -8.26
C SER A 149 -9.27 11.99 -7.02
N ASP A 150 -9.62 12.55 -5.88
CA ASP A 150 -9.78 11.82 -4.62
C ASP A 150 -11.19 12.10 -4.04
N MET A 151 -11.67 11.26 -3.12
CA MET A 151 -12.83 11.63 -2.29
C MET A 151 -12.47 12.80 -1.35
N TRP A 152 -13.41 13.72 -1.11
CA TRP A 152 -13.20 14.95 -0.32
C TRP A 152 -12.49 14.76 1.04
N GLN A 153 -12.63 13.59 1.68
CA GLN A 153 -12.03 13.26 2.97
C GLN A 153 -10.50 13.08 2.97
N THR A 154 -9.82 12.99 1.83
CA THR A 154 -8.34 12.87 1.76
C THR A 154 -7.63 14.21 1.53
N TRP A 155 -8.36 15.31 1.33
CA TRP A 155 -7.79 16.56 0.81
C TRP A 155 -6.81 17.27 1.75
N ILE A 156 -6.95 17.09 3.08
CA ILE A 156 -6.12 17.78 4.09
C ILE A 156 -4.64 17.31 4.07
N ASN A 157 -4.29 16.21 3.38
CA ASN A 157 -2.94 15.65 3.42
C ASN A 157 -2.11 15.82 2.12
N ARG A 158 -2.73 16.14 0.97
CA ARG A 158 -2.06 16.05 -0.34
C ARG A 158 -1.02 17.13 -0.60
N SER A 159 -1.25 18.36 -0.15
CA SER A 159 -0.28 19.46 -0.32
C SER A 159 0.98 19.24 0.51
N VAL A 160 0.82 18.76 1.75
CA VAL A 160 1.93 18.36 2.63
C VAL A 160 2.67 17.17 2.02
N GLU A 161 1.92 16.18 1.53
CA GLU A 161 2.50 15.02 0.88
C GLU A 161 3.36 15.40 -0.32
N LYS A 162 2.91 16.32 -1.20
CA LYS A 162 3.73 16.80 -2.33
C LYS A 162 5.08 17.39 -1.89
N ILE A 163 5.11 18.11 -0.77
CA ILE A 163 6.34 18.67 -0.22
C ILE A 163 7.24 17.53 0.28
N VAL A 164 6.68 16.59 1.03
CA VAL A 164 7.42 15.42 1.52
C VAL A 164 7.95 14.57 0.37
N LYS A 165 7.17 14.33 -0.70
CA LYS A 165 7.64 13.60 -1.89
C LYS A 165 8.87 14.28 -2.51
N LYS A 166 8.84 15.61 -2.65
CA LYS A 166 9.97 16.37 -3.20
C LYS A 166 11.22 16.25 -2.32
N ILE A 167 11.07 16.31 -1.00
CA ILE A 167 12.20 16.18 -0.07
C ILE A 167 12.79 14.77 -0.13
N VAL A 168 11.95 13.74 -0.03
CA VAL A 168 12.38 12.33 -0.08
C VAL A 168 13.07 12.01 -1.40
N PHE A 169 12.49 12.35 -2.55
CA PHE A 169 13.11 12.05 -3.85
C PHE A 169 14.39 12.86 -4.12
N LYS A 170 14.52 14.05 -3.54
CA LYS A 170 15.77 14.81 -3.59
C LYS A 170 16.87 14.15 -2.73
N ALA A 171 16.51 13.59 -1.57
CA ALA A 171 17.43 12.90 -0.68
C ALA A 171 17.81 11.49 -1.16
N HIS A 172 16.89 10.81 -1.87
CA HIS A 172 17.04 9.43 -2.34
C HIS A 172 16.90 9.35 -3.87
N PRO A 173 17.90 9.83 -4.65
CA PRO A 173 17.83 9.88 -6.12
C PRO A 173 17.83 8.49 -6.80
N HIS A 174 18.13 7.42 -6.05
CA HIS A 174 18.07 6.04 -6.53
C HIS A 174 16.63 5.51 -6.61
N LEU A 175 15.68 6.11 -5.89
CA LEU A 175 14.27 5.70 -5.94
C LEU A 175 13.70 5.92 -7.34
N LYS A 176 13.27 4.83 -7.97
CA LYS A 176 12.71 4.82 -9.32
C LYS A 176 11.43 4.02 -9.37
N TRP A 177 10.55 4.43 -10.27
CA TRP A 177 9.34 3.67 -10.58
C TRP A 177 9.70 2.46 -11.43
N GLU A 178 9.48 1.27 -10.89
CA GLU A 178 9.73 -0.01 -11.57
C GLU A 178 8.42 -0.70 -11.96
N LYS A 179 8.53 -1.75 -12.78
CA LYS A 179 7.39 -2.63 -13.17
C LYS A 179 7.49 -4.03 -12.55
N SER A 180 8.19 -4.14 -11.42
CA SER A 180 8.43 -5.36 -10.65
C SER A 180 9.02 -4.98 -9.28
N LEU A 181 8.99 -5.88 -8.30
CA LEU A 181 9.78 -5.69 -7.07
C LEU A 181 11.26 -5.96 -7.37
N ARG A 182 12.03 -4.90 -7.59
CA ARG A 182 13.50 -4.98 -7.70
C ARG A 182 14.11 -4.41 -6.42
N ASP A 183 15.14 -5.09 -5.94
CA ASP A 183 16.05 -4.52 -4.94
C ASP A 183 16.76 -3.31 -5.58
N ASN A 184 16.52 -2.11 -5.03
CA ASN A 184 17.14 -0.85 -5.45
C ASN A 184 18.48 -0.61 -4.76
#